data_AF-A0A7S3N6I9-F1
#
_entry.id   AF-A0A7S3N6I9-F1
#
_cell.length_a   1.000
_cell.length_b   1.000
_cell.length_c   1.000
_cell.angle_alpha   90.00
_cell.angle_beta   90.00
_cell.angle_gamma   90.00
#
_symmetry.space_group_name_H-M   'P 1'
#
loop_
_entity.id
_entity.type
_entity.pdbx_description
1 polymer ?
#
loop_
_entity_poly.entity_id
_entity_poly.type
_entity_poly.pdbx_seq_one_letter_code
_entity_poly.pdbx_strand_id
1 'polypeptide(L)'
;VLSGTDVRRPKGQVSADQVTPTWSECKRLDFELEVGAFIGKGNELGTPIKVSQAADHIFGLCILNDWSARDLQVWEYVPLGPFNAKNFASTISPWVVTMEALEPFKVSLPEQDPQPLPYLREEQPYSYDINLEVSLKSPTMDGFHSITLSNFKYLYWSINQQLTHHTETGCNMNVGDLLGSGTISGTEKSEYGSMLELTWGGKDKIQLPNGEERVFLKDGDTLHMDGFC
;
A
#
# COMPACT_ATOMS: atom_id res chain seq x y z
N VAL A 1 5.05 -10.59 6.34
CA VAL A 1 4.43 -11.87 6.78
C VAL A 1 3.41 -12.33 5.74
N LEU A 2 3.04 -13.61 5.70
CA LEU A 2 2.03 -14.10 4.75
C LEU A 2 0.61 -13.87 5.28
N SER A 3 -0.35 -13.77 4.35
CA SER A 3 -1.79 -13.75 4.65
C SER A 3 -2.18 -14.84 5.65
N GLY A 4 -3.09 -14.50 6.58
CA GLY A 4 -3.53 -15.36 7.67
C GLY A 4 -2.68 -15.26 8.95
N THR A 5 -1.60 -14.48 8.96
CA THR A 5 -0.82 -14.21 10.18
C THR A 5 -1.52 -13.16 11.05
N ASP A 6 -1.78 -13.47 12.33
CA ASP A 6 -2.31 -12.50 13.29
C ASP A 6 -1.33 -11.33 13.50
N VAL A 7 -1.85 -10.10 13.45
CA VAL A 7 -1.06 -8.88 13.68
C VAL A 7 -1.37 -8.32 15.06
N ARG A 8 -0.34 -8.21 15.89
CA ARG A 8 -0.45 -7.63 17.24
C ARG A 8 -0.40 -6.11 17.16
N ARG A 9 -1.39 -5.44 17.76
CA ARG A 9 -1.38 -3.97 17.94
C ARG A 9 -0.06 -3.53 18.60
N PRO A 10 0.69 -2.60 17.99
CA PRO A 10 1.95 -2.16 18.55
C PRO A 10 1.74 -1.25 19.76
N LYS A 11 2.76 -1.21 20.62
CA LYS A 11 2.93 -0.20 21.67
C LYS A 11 4.10 0.69 21.28
N GLY A 12 4.02 1.97 21.60
CA GLY A 12 5.09 2.90 21.29
C GLY A 12 4.89 4.27 21.92
N GLN A 13 5.73 5.21 21.52
CA GLN A 13 5.62 6.60 21.95
C GLN A 13 4.53 7.31 21.17
N VAL A 14 3.68 8.04 21.88
CA VAL A 14 2.69 8.97 21.31
C VAL A 14 2.79 10.30 22.03
N SER A 15 2.59 11.40 21.30
CA SER A 15 2.56 12.74 21.87
C SER A 15 1.40 13.53 21.27
N ALA A 16 0.46 13.95 22.12
CA ALA A 16 -0.68 14.76 21.69
C ALA A 16 -0.30 16.22 21.43
N ASP A 17 0.71 16.72 22.14
CA ASP A 17 1.24 18.08 22.03
C ASP A 17 2.51 18.18 21.17
N GLN A 18 3.03 17.04 20.70
CA GLN A 18 4.34 16.93 20.05
C GLN A 18 5.50 17.49 20.88
N VAL A 19 5.36 17.50 22.21
CA VAL A 19 6.41 17.95 23.14
C VAL A 19 6.76 16.84 24.12
N THR A 20 5.75 16.26 24.78
CA THR A 20 5.98 15.23 25.81
C THR A 20 5.43 13.90 25.33
N PRO A 21 6.28 12.89 25.07
CA PRO A 21 5.81 11.57 24.71
C PRO A 21 5.32 10.80 25.92
N THR A 22 4.34 9.93 25.69
CA THR A 22 3.87 8.90 26.62
C THR A 22 3.97 7.53 25.95
N TRP A 23 4.11 6.47 26.75
CA TRP A 23 4.06 5.10 26.25
C TRP A 23 2.61 4.62 26.21
N SER A 24 2.12 4.23 25.02
CA SER A 24 0.73 3.82 24.82
C SER A 24 0.63 2.64 23.87
N GLU A 25 -0.45 1.88 24.00
CA GLU A 25 -0.96 1.09 22.87
C GLU A 25 -1.42 2.03 21.76
N CYS A 26 -1.18 1.65 20.50
CA CYS A 26 -1.63 2.39 19.34
C CYS A 26 -3.16 2.53 19.35
N LYS A 27 -3.66 3.76 19.26
CA LYS A 27 -5.10 4.08 19.21
C LYS A 27 -5.61 4.28 17.79
N ARG A 28 -4.70 4.50 16.83
CA ARG A 28 -5.01 4.77 15.42
C ARG A 28 -4.38 3.72 14.51
N LEU A 29 -4.75 2.46 14.74
CA LEU A 29 -4.29 1.33 13.93
C LEU A 29 -5.05 1.28 12.61
N ASP A 30 -4.32 1.13 11.52
CA ASP A 30 -4.81 1.34 10.18
C ASP A 30 -4.21 0.30 9.21
N PHE A 31 -4.85 0.17 8.05
CA PHE A 31 -4.34 -0.56 6.90
C PHE A 31 -3.92 0.43 5.81
N GLU A 32 -3.11 -0.06 4.88
CA GLU A 32 -2.89 0.59 3.59
C GLU A 32 -3.08 -0.46 2.50
N LEU A 33 -4.06 -0.24 1.62
CA LEU A 33 -4.29 -1.07 0.45
C LEU A 33 -3.20 -0.81 -0.57
N GLU A 34 -2.34 -1.79 -0.80
CA GLU A 34 -1.25 -1.69 -1.75
C GLU A 34 -1.14 -2.93 -2.63
N VAL A 35 -0.33 -2.79 -3.69
CA VAL A 35 0.17 -3.92 -4.49
C VAL A 35 1.69 -3.91 -4.37
N GLY A 36 2.26 -5.09 -4.12
CA GLY A 36 3.70 -5.29 -4.07
C GLY A 36 4.22 -5.91 -5.37
N ALA A 37 5.26 -5.31 -5.97
CA ALA A 37 5.94 -5.82 -7.16
C ALA A 37 7.24 -6.53 -6.77
N PHE A 38 7.37 -7.80 -7.15
CA PHE A 38 8.59 -8.58 -6.93
C PHE A 38 9.60 -8.38 -8.07
N ILE A 39 10.85 -8.14 -7.71
CA ILE A 39 11.95 -8.08 -8.67
C ILE A 39 12.36 -9.50 -9.08
N GLY A 40 12.31 -9.78 -10.38
CA GLY A 40 12.75 -11.04 -11.00
C GLY A 40 14.18 -11.03 -11.52
N LYS A 41 14.73 -9.83 -11.77
CA LYS A 41 16.08 -9.62 -12.26
C LYS A 41 16.68 -8.37 -11.63
N GLY A 42 17.83 -8.50 -10.99
CA GLY A 42 18.54 -7.38 -10.37
C GLY A 42 19.33 -6.49 -11.33
N ASN A 43 20.05 -5.53 -10.77
CA ASN A 43 21.05 -4.71 -11.43
C ASN A 43 22.32 -4.62 -10.56
N GLU A 44 23.46 -4.33 -11.17
CA GLU A 44 24.71 -4.12 -10.43
C GLU A 44 24.68 -2.77 -9.70
N LEU A 45 25.34 -2.69 -8.54
CA LEU A 45 25.50 -1.44 -7.79
C LEU A 45 26.14 -0.37 -8.68
N GLY A 46 25.55 0.81 -8.70
CA GLY A 46 25.99 1.93 -9.55
C GLY A 46 25.48 1.88 -11.00
N THR A 47 24.68 0.87 -11.37
CA THR A 47 24.15 0.70 -12.74
C THR A 47 22.62 0.81 -12.74
N PRO A 48 22.04 1.97 -13.08
CA PRO A 48 20.59 2.16 -13.10
C PRO A 48 19.85 1.27 -14.10
N ILE A 49 18.60 0.92 -13.78
CA ILE A 49 17.66 0.27 -14.71
C ILE A 49 16.93 1.38 -15.46
N LYS A 50 17.06 1.42 -16.78
CA LYS A 50 16.33 2.39 -17.61
C LYS A 50 14.84 2.06 -17.64
N VAL A 51 13.98 3.07 -17.74
CA VAL A 51 12.52 2.87 -17.79
C VAL A 51 12.06 1.94 -18.92
N SER A 52 12.74 1.97 -20.07
CA SER A 52 12.45 1.06 -21.19
C SER A 52 12.79 -0.42 -20.93
N GLN A 53 13.51 -0.71 -19.85
CA GLN A 53 13.92 -2.06 -19.45
C GLN A 53 13.23 -2.49 -18.14
N ALA A 54 12.59 -1.58 -17.41
CA ALA A 54 12.08 -1.84 -16.07
C ALA A 54 11.08 -3.01 -16.02
N ALA A 55 10.23 -3.16 -17.04
CA ALA A 55 9.28 -4.26 -17.13
C ALA A 55 9.95 -5.66 -17.10
N ASP A 56 11.13 -5.81 -17.73
CA ASP A 56 11.88 -7.08 -17.76
C ASP A 56 12.49 -7.45 -16.40
N HIS A 57 12.48 -6.51 -15.45
CA HIS A 57 13.02 -6.69 -14.11
C HIS A 57 11.94 -7.04 -13.08
N ILE A 58 10.66 -6.90 -13.41
CA ILE A 58 9.54 -7.18 -12.52
C ILE A 58 8.98 -8.57 -12.86
N PHE A 59 8.99 -9.46 -11.88
CA PHE A 59 8.50 -10.84 -12.04
C PHE A 59 6.98 -10.93 -11.98
N GLY A 60 6.37 -10.23 -11.01
CA GLY A 60 4.94 -10.33 -10.78
C GLY A 60 4.50 -9.52 -9.56
N LEU A 61 3.19 -9.51 -9.34
CA LEU A 61 2.52 -8.70 -8.34
C LEU A 61 1.87 -9.57 -7.26
N CYS A 62 1.72 -9.00 -6.07
CA CYS A 62 0.94 -9.55 -4.95
C CYS A 62 0.15 -8.43 -4.27
N ILE A 63 -0.90 -8.77 -3.54
CA ILE A 63 -1.59 -7.81 -2.67
C ILE A 63 -0.71 -7.55 -1.46
N LEU A 64 -0.61 -6.30 -1.03
CA LEU A 64 0.17 -5.87 0.13
C LEU A 64 -0.71 -5.03 1.08
N ASN A 65 -0.65 -5.35 2.37
CA ASN A 65 -1.16 -4.50 3.44
C ASN A 65 0.01 -3.96 4.26
N ASP A 66 0.26 -2.66 4.17
CA ASP A 66 1.26 -1.98 5.00
C ASP A 66 0.62 -1.44 6.29
N TRP A 67 0.59 -2.30 7.31
CA TRP A 67 -0.07 -1.97 8.57
C TRP A 67 0.55 -0.74 9.21
N SER A 68 -0.30 0.14 9.71
CA SER A 68 0.13 1.49 10.08
C SER A 68 -0.40 1.91 11.45
N ALA A 69 0.50 2.35 12.34
CA ALA A 69 0.15 2.91 13.64
C ALA A 69 0.24 4.44 13.59
N ARG A 70 -0.84 5.11 13.16
CA ARG A 70 -0.81 6.54 12.75
C ARG A 70 -0.41 7.50 13.86
N ASP A 71 -0.77 7.20 15.10
CA ASP A 71 -0.43 8.01 16.27
C ASP A 71 1.05 7.87 16.69
N LEU A 72 1.65 6.70 16.49
CA LEU A 72 3.11 6.53 16.60
C LEU A 72 3.81 7.26 15.44
N GLN A 73 3.28 7.12 14.22
CA GLN A 73 3.86 7.69 13.01
C GLN A 73 4.02 9.21 13.10
N VAL A 74 2.94 9.90 13.50
CA VAL A 74 2.94 11.37 13.61
C VAL A 74 4.00 11.89 14.58
N TRP A 75 4.33 11.13 15.62
CA TRP A 75 5.37 11.48 16.58
C TRP A 75 6.78 11.25 16.02
N GLU A 76 7.02 10.14 15.33
CA GLU A 76 8.38 9.73 14.96
C GLU A 76 8.85 10.21 13.59
N TYR A 77 7.95 10.53 12.65
CA TYR A 77 8.33 10.63 11.23
C TYR A 77 9.21 11.84 10.88
N VAL A 78 9.24 12.88 11.72
CA VAL A 78 10.08 14.05 11.47
C VAL A 78 11.44 13.85 12.13
N PRO A 79 12.56 13.97 11.38
CA PRO A 79 12.69 14.27 9.95
C PRO A 79 12.96 13.05 9.06
N LEU A 80 13.01 11.84 9.62
CA LEU A 80 13.62 10.66 8.96
C LEU A 80 12.61 9.73 8.26
N GLY A 81 11.32 10.05 8.33
CA GLY A 81 10.24 9.24 7.78
C GLY A 81 9.70 8.17 8.75
N PRO A 82 8.66 7.43 8.33
CA PRO A 82 8.03 6.40 9.15
C PRO A 82 8.99 5.27 9.53
N PHE A 83 8.85 4.72 10.74
CA PHE A 83 9.72 3.66 11.24
C PHE A 83 8.97 2.62 12.06
N ASN A 84 8.86 2.78 13.40
CA ASN A 84 8.18 1.80 14.25
C ASN A 84 6.67 1.73 13.99
N ALA A 85 6.12 2.80 13.40
CA ALA A 85 4.73 2.84 13.01
C ALA A 85 4.40 2.01 11.76
N LYS A 86 5.40 1.38 11.13
CA LYS A 86 5.26 0.52 9.94
C LYS A 86 5.94 -0.83 10.11
N ASN A 87 7.12 -0.86 10.74
CA ASN A 87 7.95 -2.07 10.84
C ASN A 87 7.39 -3.22 11.71
N PHE A 88 6.22 -3.03 12.34
CA PHE A 88 5.60 -4.04 13.21
C PHE A 88 4.92 -5.16 12.41
N ALA A 89 4.41 -4.87 11.20
CA ALA A 89 3.91 -5.87 10.26
C ALA A 89 3.64 -5.26 8.88
N SER A 90 4.07 -5.96 7.82
CA SER A 90 3.50 -5.81 6.48
C SER A 90 3.07 -7.20 6.00
N THR A 91 1.86 -7.32 5.46
CA THR A 91 1.27 -8.61 5.04
C THR A 91 1.19 -8.67 3.52
N ILE A 92 1.54 -9.81 2.92
CA ILE A 92 1.39 -10.03 1.48
C ILE A 92 0.52 -11.25 1.19
N SER A 93 -0.17 -11.24 0.04
CA SER A 93 -0.81 -12.44 -0.50
C SER A 93 0.23 -13.52 -0.83
N PRO A 94 -0.09 -14.81 -0.68
CA PRO A 94 0.88 -15.88 -0.88
C PRO A 94 1.16 -16.19 -2.35
N TRP A 95 0.28 -15.77 -3.26
CA TRP A 95 0.41 -16.00 -4.69
C TRP A 95 0.95 -14.74 -5.38
N VAL A 96 2.02 -14.93 -6.16
CA VAL A 96 2.58 -13.91 -7.05
C VAL A 96 2.01 -14.14 -8.45
N VAL A 97 1.22 -13.19 -8.94
CA VAL A 97 0.66 -13.21 -10.29
C VAL A 97 1.69 -12.63 -11.24
N THR A 98 2.12 -13.41 -12.24
CA THR A 98 3.21 -12.98 -13.12
C THR A 98 2.79 -11.83 -14.03
N MET A 99 3.76 -11.05 -14.50
CA MET A 99 3.47 -9.94 -15.41
C MET A 99 2.83 -10.43 -16.73
N GLU A 100 3.20 -11.61 -17.22
CA GLU A 100 2.61 -12.20 -18.43
C GLU A 100 1.12 -12.52 -18.25
N ALA A 101 0.70 -12.94 -17.04
CA ALA A 101 -0.71 -13.19 -16.75
C ALA A 101 -1.53 -11.89 -16.69
N LEU A 102 -0.88 -10.77 -16.38
CA LEU A 102 -1.50 -9.44 -16.29
C LEU A 102 -1.53 -8.70 -17.64
N GLU A 103 -0.79 -9.16 -18.65
CA GLU A 103 -0.70 -8.55 -19.98
C GLU A 103 -2.08 -8.19 -20.59
N PRO A 104 -3.11 -9.05 -20.55
CA PRO A 104 -4.42 -8.74 -21.12
C PRO A 104 -5.15 -7.56 -20.47
N PHE A 105 -4.72 -7.14 -19.28
CA PHE A 105 -5.38 -6.14 -18.45
C PHE A 105 -4.61 -4.81 -18.43
N LYS A 106 -3.60 -4.64 -19.30
CA LYS A 106 -2.92 -3.36 -19.46
C LYS A 106 -3.88 -2.25 -19.89
N VAL A 107 -3.75 -1.10 -19.24
CA VAL A 107 -4.50 0.12 -19.54
C VAL A 107 -3.56 1.32 -19.52
N SER A 108 -3.97 2.43 -20.14
CA SER A 108 -3.18 3.66 -20.08
C SER A 108 -3.00 4.14 -18.64
N LEU A 109 -1.80 4.60 -18.31
CA LEU A 109 -1.54 5.30 -17.05
C LEU A 109 -2.32 6.62 -17.00
N PRO A 110 -2.72 7.13 -15.81
CA PRO A 110 -3.22 8.49 -15.67
C PRO A 110 -2.31 9.54 -16.31
N GLU A 111 -2.89 10.65 -16.78
CA GLU A 111 -2.13 11.76 -17.36
C GLU A 111 -1.20 12.38 -16.31
N GLN A 112 0.07 12.56 -16.68
CA GLN A 112 1.08 13.13 -15.79
C GLN A 112 1.38 14.59 -16.16
N ASP A 113 0.99 15.51 -15.27
CA ASP A 113 1.26 16.95 -15.35
C ASP A 113 1.86 17.46 -14.01
N PRO A 114 3.10 18.00 -13.99
CA PRO A 114 3.99 18.21 -15.13
C PRO A 114 4.50 16.89 -15.73
N GLN A 115 4.82 16.93 -17.03
CA GLN A 115 5.49 15.83 -17.70
C GLN A 115 6.79 15.47 -16.95
N PRO A 116 7.02 14.18 -16.59
CA PRO A 116 8.23 13.77 -15.88
C PRO A 116 9.53 14.12 -16.62
N LEU A 117 10.66 14.09 -15.92
CA LEU A 117 11.97 14.18 -16.57
C LEU A 117 12.22 12.99 -17.52
N PRO A 118 13.09 13.14 -18.54
CA PRO A 118 13.27 12.13 -19.58
C PRO A 118 13.55 10.70 -19.08
N TYR A 119 14.25 10.52 -17.96
CA TYR A 119 14.58 9.18 -17.44
C TYR A 119 13.35 8.39 -16.96
N LEU A 120 12.23 9.05 -16.63
CA LEU A 120 10.96 8.42 -16.25
C LEU A 120 9.91 8.37 -17.36
N ARG A 121 10.24 8.86 -18.57
CA ARG A 121 9.27 8.90 -19.67
C ARG A 121 9.18 7.53 -20.34
N GLU A 122 8.02 6.90 -20.23
CA GLU A 122 7.66 5.71 -21.01
C GLU A 122 7.14 6.14 -22.38
N GLU A 123 7.47 5.39 -23.44
CA GLU A 123 6.90 5.64 -24.78
C GLU A 123 5.39 5.36 -24.81
N GLN A 124 4.96 4.34 -24.06
CA GLN A 124 3.56 3.97 -23.85
C GLN A 124 3.35 3.73 -22.35
N PRO A 125 3.12 4.79 -21.55
CA PRO A 125 2.88 4.65 -20.12
C PRO A 125 1.63 3.80 -19.86
N TYR A 126 1.77 2.77 -19.03
CA TYR A 126 0.67 1.85 -18.73
C TYR A 126 0.56 1.56 -17.23
N SER A 127 -0.64 1.13 -16.84
CA SER A 127 -0.94 0.45 -15.58
C SER A 127 -1.73 -0.83 -15.90
N TYR A 128 -2.29 -1.46 -14.88
CA TYR A 128 -3.11 -2.67 -15.00
C TYR A 128 -4.49 -2.43 -14.37
N ASP A 129 -5.55 -2.87 -15.05
CA ASP A 129 -6.92 -2.84 -14.53
C ASP A 129 -7.11 -4.00 -13.54
N ILE A 130 -6.79 -3.74 -12.28
CA ILE A 130 -6.90 -4.70 -11.18
C ILE A 130 -7.90 -4.12 -10.19
N ASN A 131 -9.09 -4.71 -10.12
CA ASN A 131 -10.09 -4.37 -9.11
C ASN A 131 -9.58 -4.81 -7.76
N LEU A 132 -9.63 -3.92 -6.77
CA LEU A 132 -9.14 -4.17 -5.42
C LEU A 132 -10.25 -3.90 -4.41
N GLU A 133 -10.41 -4.80 -3.45
CA GLU A 133 -11.43 -4.66 -2.40
C GLU A 133 -10.79 -4.87 -1.03
N VAL A 134 -11.18 -4.04 -0.06
CA VAL A 134 -10.92 -4.31 1.35
C VAL A 134 -12.24 -4.47 2.07
N SER A 135 -12.37 -5.60 2.75
CA SER A 135 -13.50 -5.92 3.60
C SER A 135 -13.08 -6.07 5.06
N LEU A 136 -13.96 -5.65 5.97
CA LEU A 136 -13.77 -5.71 7.41
C LEU A 136 -14.80 -6.63 8.06
N LYS A 137 -14.36 -7.43 9.02
CA LYS A 137 -15.22 -8.22 9.91
C LYS A 137 -14.84 -7.99 11.36
N SER A 138 -15.78 -7.53 12.18
CA SER A 138 -15.59 -7.49 13.63
C SER A 138 -15.91 -8.86 14.28
N PRO A 139 -15.52 -9.10 15.55
CA PRO A 139 -15.81 -10.34 16.25
C PRO A 139 -17.31 -10.68 16.39
N THR A 140 -18.19 -9.69 16.28
CA THR A 140 -19.64 -9.80 16.49
C THR A 140 -20.43 -9.80 15.17
N MET A 141 -19.75 -9.62 14.03
CA MET A 141 -20.38 -9.66 12.70
C MET A 141 -20.45 -11.10 12.18
N ASP A 142 -21.54 -11.42 11.47
CA ASP A 142 -21.72 -12.73 10.85
C ASP A 142 -20.78 -12.92 9.64
N GLY A 143 -20.55 -11.86 8.87
CA GLY A 143 -19.76 -11.87 7.64
C GLY A 143 -18.88 -10.64 7.48
N PHE A 144 -18.12 -10.61 6.39
CA PHE A 144 -17.33 -9.46 5.97
C PHE A 144 -18.21 -8.35 5.40
N HIS A 145 -17.82 -7.10 5.61
CA HIS A 145 -18.42 -5.92 5.03
C HIS A 145 -17.38 -5.14 4.23
N SER A 146 -17.67 -4.89 2.95
CA SER A 146 -16.82 -4.08 2.08
C SER A 146 -16.71 -2.65 2.61
N ILE A 147 -15.48 -2.17 2.80
CA ILE A 147 -15.21 -0.80 3.28
C ILE A 147 -14.51 0.07 2.24
N THR A 148 -13.89 -0.54 1.21
CA THR A 148 -13.38 0.18 0.04
C THR A 148 -13.31 -0.72 -1.18
N LEU A 149 -13.60 -0.13 -2.33
CA LEU A 149 -13.47 -0.71 -3.67
C LEU A 149 -12.62 0.25 -4.49
N SER A 150 -11.41 -0.15 -4.85
CA SER A 150 -10.45 0.69 -5.56
C SER A 150 -9.90 -0.04 -6.78
N ASN A 151 -8.93 0.56 -7.45
CA ASN A 151 -8.30 -0.07 -8.61
C ASN A 151 -6.84 0.34 -8.76
N PHE A 152 -5.98 -0.62 -9.10
CA PHE A 152 -4.55 -0.38 -9.31
C PHE A 152 -4.26 0.63 -10.44
N LYS A 153 -5.17 0.75 -11.43
CA LYS A 153 -5.04 1.71 -12.53
C LYS A 153 -5.06 3.18 -12.09
N TYR A 154 -5.42 3.47 -10.85
CA TYR A 154 -5.47 4.83 -10.30
C TYR A 154 -4.09 5.38 -9.91
N LEU A 155 -3.07 4.52 -9.78
CA LEU A 155 -1.71 4.98 -9.45
C LEU A 155 -1.17 5.94 -10.51
N TYR A 156 -0.70 7.09 -10.04
CA TYR A 156 -0.14 8.14 -10.90
C TYR A 156 1.24 7.77 -11.46
N TRP A 157 2.04 7.01 -10.69
CA TRP A 157 3.35 6.52 -11.11
C TRP A 157 3.26 5.02 -11.40
N SER A 158 3.74 4.60 -12.57
CA SER A 158 3.80 3.17 -12.91
C SER A 158 4.85 2.45 -12.06
N ILE A 159 4.72 1.12 -11.93
CA ILE A 159 5.76 0.29 -11.29
C ILE A 159 7.10 0.34 -12.03
N ASN A 160 7.07 0.59 -13.34
CA ASN A 160 8.28 0.79 -14.15
C ASN A 160 8.99 2.08 -13.74
N GLN A 161 8.24 3.17 -13.57
CA GLN A 161 8.77 4.44 -13.09
C GLN A 161 9.29 4.33 -11.66
N GLN A 162 8.60 3.62 -10.78
CA GLN A 162 9.04 3.38 -9.39
C GLN A 162 10.40 2.66 -9.36
N LEU A 163 10.54 1.53 -10.07
CA LEU A 163 11.79 0.79 -10.16
C LEU A 163 12.92 1.62 -10.78
N THR A 164 12.62 2.33 -11.86
CA THR A 164 13.59 3.22 -12.53
C THR A 164 14.08 4.28 -11.54
N HIS A 165 13.16 4.98 -10.87
CA HIS A 165 13.50 6.01 -9.90
C HIS A 165 14.36 5.47 -8.74
N HIS A 166 14.00 4.30 -8.22
CA HIS A 166 14.75 3.65 -7.14
C HIS A 166 16.22 3.41 -7.54
N THR A 167 16.46 2.97 -8.77
CA THR A 167 17.81 2.60 -9.24
C THR A 167 18.59 3.74 -9.87
N GLU A 168 17.98 4.90 -10.15
CA GLU A 168 18.61 6.02 -10.88
C GLU A 168 19.90 6.53 -10.20
N THR A 169 19.96 6.47 -8.87
CA THR A 169 21.15 6.90 -8.10
C THR A 169 22.17 5.78 -7.90
N GLY A 170 21.96 4.61 -8.51
CA GLY A 170 22.84 3.45 -8.46
C GLY A 170 22.46 2.40 -7.42
N CYS A 171 21.29 2.48 -6.78
CA CYS A 171 20.81 1.43 -5.89
C CYS A 171 20.71 0.09 -6.65
N ASN A 172 21.23 -0.99 -6.07
CA ASN A 172 21.10 -2.33 -6.65
C ASN A 172 19.83 -3.02 -6.14
N MET A 173 19.07 -3.57 -7.07
CA MET A 173 17.96 -4.47 -6.80
C MET A 173 18.43 -5.93 -6.89
N ASN A 174 17.79 -6.79 -6.12
CA ASN A 174 18.04 -8.23 -6.06
C ASN A 174 16.77 -9.01 -6.37
N VAL A 175 16.93 -10.26 -6.82
CA VAL A 175 15.80 -11.16 -7.02
C VAL A 175 15.09 -11.38 -5.68
N GLY A 176 13.78 -11.15 -5.66
CA GLY A 176 12.96 -11.27 -4.46
C GLY A 176 12.79 -9.96 -3.67
N ASP A 177 13.45 -8.87 -4.06
CA ASP A 177 13.12 -7.55 -3.52
C ASP A 177 11.65 -7.21 -3.84
N LEU A 178 10.99 -6.53 -2.90
CA LEU A 178 9.58 -6.18 -2.97
C LEU A 178 9.42 -4.66 -2.93
N LEU A 179 8.75 -4.10 -3.94
CA LEU A 179 8.41 -2.69 -4.01
C LEU A 179 6.90 -2.52 -3.78
N GLY A 180 6.51 -1.87 -2.68
CA GLY A 180 5.13 -1.48 -2.43
C GLY A 180 4.73 -0.29 -3.30
N SER A 181 3.48 -0.29 -3.78
CA SER A 181 2.96 0.79 -4.62
C SER A 181 2.78 2.12 -3.90
N GLY A 182 2.73 2.09 -2.57
CA GLY A 182 2.05 3.12 -1.78
C GLY A 182 0.54 2.89 -1.77
N THR A 183 -0.14 3.50 -0.80
CA THR A 183 -1.59 3.36 -0.62
C THR A 183 -2.36 3.73 -1.89
N ILE A 184 -3.21 2.81 -2.36
CA ILE A 184 -4.01 2.95 -3.58
C ILE A 184 -5.36 3.58 -3.22
N SER A 185 -5.54 4.83 -3.63
CA SER A 185 -6.79 5.58 -3.43
C SER A 185 -7.31 6.12 -4.76
N GLY A 186 -8.60 5.90 -5.03
CA GLY A 186 -9.31 6.54 -6.13
C GLY A 186 -9.73 7.98 -5.80
N THR A 187 -10.60 8.56 -6.63
CA THR A 187 -11.10 9.92 -6.43
C THR A 187 -12.27 9.97 -5.47
N GLU A 188 -13.11 8.93 -5.48
CA GLU A 188 -14.28 8.85 -4.64
C GLU A 188 -13.94 8.29 -3.25
N LYS A 189 -14.68 8.73 -2.23
CA LYS A 189 -14.43 8.32 -0.84
C LYS A 189 -14.49 6.80 -0.66
N SER A 190 -15.35 6.10 -1.42
CA SER A 190 -15.47 4.64 -1.38
C SER A 190 -14.26 3.90 -1.97
N GLU A 191 -13.31 4.62 -2.57
CA GLU A 191 -12.13 4.07 -3.24
C GLU A 191 -10.84 4.35 -2.46
N TYR A 192 -10.93 4.98 -1.29
CA TYR A 192 -9.78 5.33 -0.46
C TYR A 192 -9.14 4.09 0.18
N GLY A 193 -7.82 4.03 0.18
CA GLY A 193 -7.02 2.86 0.53
C GLY A 193 -6.63 2.74 2.01
N SER A 194 -7.18 3.56 2.91
CA SER A 194 -6.90 3.47 4.34
C SER A 194 -8.08 3.94 5.20
N MET A 195 -8.14 3.51 6.47
CA MET A 195 -9.11 4.05 7.44
C MET A 195 -8.88 5.54 7.66
N LEU A 196 -7.62 6.00 7.66
CA LEU A 196 -7.28 7.41 7.81
C LEU A 196 -8.04 8.28 6.79
N GLU A 197 -8.05 7.86 5.52
CA GLU A 197 -8.74 8.55 4.44
C GLU A 197 -10.26 8.32 4.50
N LEU A 198 -10.71 7.07 4.61
CA LEU A 198 -12.13 6.69 4.67
C LEU A 198 -12.90 7.41 5.79
N THR A 199 -12.22 7.72 6.89
CA THR A 199 -12.81 8.38 8.08
C THR A 199 -12.42 9.85 8.18
N TRP A 200 -11.66 10.36 7.22
CA TRP A 200 -11.16 11.74 7.21
C TRP A 200 -10.48 12.14 8.52
N GLY A 201 -9.54 11.31 8.96
CA GLY A 201 -8.85 11.48 10.25
C GLY A 201 -9.72 11.19 11.48
N GLY A 202 -10.82 10.45 11.30
CA GLY A 202 -11.79 10.12 12.35
C GLY A 202 -12.91 11.13 12.55
N LYS A 203 -13.07 12.08 11.62
CA LYS A 203 -14.22 13.00 11.59
C LYS A 203 -15.49 12.28 11.17
N ASP A 204 -15.35 11.37 10.21
CA ASP A 204 -16.43 10.53 9.72
C ASP A 204 -16.29 9.11 10.27
N LYS A 205 -17.41 8.39 10.36
CA LYS A 205 -17.43 7.01 10.85
C LYS A 205 -17.88 6.08 9.74
N ILE A 206 -17.25 4.91 9.66
CA ILE A 206 -17.73 3.80 8.84
C ILE A 206 -18.82 3.09 9.64
N GLN A 207 -20.02 2.98 9.06
CA GLN A 207 -21.14 2.25 9.64
C GLN A 207 -21.08 0.79 9.22
N LEU A 208 -21.05 -0.13 10.18
CA LEU A 208 -21.06 -1.56 9.94
C LEU A 208 -22.49 -2.12 10.00
N PRO A 209 -22.78 -3.23 9.31
CA PRO A 209 -24.15 -3.75 9.18
C PRO A 209 -24.79 -4.19 10.50
N ASN A 210 -24.00 -4.45 11.55
CA ASN A 210 -24.50 -4.79 12.88
C ASN A 210 -24.71 -3.57 13.79
N GLY A 211 -24.62 -2.35 13.26
CA GLY A 211 -24.77 -1.09 14.00
C GLY A 211 -23.51 -0.62 14.72
N GLU A 212 -22.39 -1.35 14.60
CA GLU A 212 -21.10 -0.85 15.08
C GLU A 212 -20.53 0.23 14.17
N GLU A 213 -19.63 1.03 14.73
CA GLU A 213 -18.91 2.06 14.00
C GLU A 213 -17.40 1.82 14.05
N ARG A 214 -16.69 2.26 13.00
CA ARG A 214 -15.23 2.30 12.95
C ARG A 214 -14.69 3.64 12.51
N VAL A 215 -13.55 3.97 13.09
CA VAL A 215 -12.70 5.13 12.77
C VAL A 215 -11.28 4.63 12.52
N PHE A 216 -10.80 3.75 13.38
CA PHE A 216 -9.60 2.93 13.19
C PHE A 216 -9.92 1.49 13.60
N LEU A 217 -9.02 0.56 13.30
CA LEU A 217 -9.20 -0.85 13.60
C LEU A 217 -9.18 -1.09 15.11
N LYS A 218 -10.09 -1.94 15.57
CA LYS A 218 -10.19 -2.41 16.96
C LYS A 218 -9.61 -3.82 17.10
N ASP A 219 -9.32 -4.23 18.32
CA ASP A 219 -8.82 -5.57 18.58
C ASP A 219 -9.86 -6.63 18.18
N GLY A 220 -9.40 -7.67 17.49
CA GLY A 220 -10.24 -8.74 16.96
C GLY A 220 -10.89 -8.43 15.61
N ASP A 221 -10.76 -7.21 15.08
CA ASP A 221 -11.13 -6.92 13.69
C ASP A 221 -10.26 -7.74 12.73
N THR A 222 -10.89 -8.33 11.72
CA THR A 222 -10.22 -9.04 10.62
C THR A 222 -10.39 -8.24 9.33
N LEU A 223 -9.29 -7.94 8.66
CA LEU A 223 -9.29 -7.40 7.31
C LEU A 223 -9.08 -8.50 6.28
N HIS A 224 -9.80 -8.40 5.18
CA HIS A 224 -9.62 -9.22 3.98
C HIS A 224 -9.36 -8.29 2.80
N MET A 225 -8.29 -8.56 2.06
CA MET A 225 -7.93 -7.79 0.86
C MET A 225 -7.88 -8.74 -0.32
N ASP A 226 -8.66 -8.41 -1.34
CA ASP A 226 -8.78 -9.19 -2.57
C ASP A 226 -8.46 -8.34 -3.80
N GLY A 227 -8.06 -9.01 -4.87
CA GLY A 227 -7.74 -8.40 -6.14
C GLY A 227 -8.04 -9.32 -7.31
N PHE A 228 -8.67 -8.80 -8.36
CA PHE A 228 -8.98 -9.57 -9.57
C PHE A 228 -9.04 -8.68 -10.82
N CYS A 229 -8.79 -9.28 -11.98
CA CYS A 229 -8.84 -8.64 -13.29
C CYS A 229 -9.98 -9.25 -14.13
#